data_AF-F8KS06-F1
#
_entry.id   AF-F8KS06-F1
#
_cell.length_a   1.000
_cell.length_b   1.000
_cell.length_c   1.000
_cell.angle_alpha   90.00
_cell.angle_beta   90.00
_cell.angle_gamma   90.00
#
_symmetry.space_group_name_H-M   'P 1'
#
loop_
_entity.id
_entity.type
_entity.pdbx_description
1 polymer ?
#
loop_
_entity_poly.entity_id
_entity_poly.type
_entity_poly.pdbx_seq_one_letter_code
_entity_poly.pdbx_strand_id
1 'polypeptide(L)'
;MKLYTYSGETTAEALKLAQSEHGHNALVVKAKEIRKKTLTEPGLYEVVVAVDKPAEENKPPKSNNMQERLDQALQSVRPESPKAPPPQEAVDLELSEAIKEMRKLAGVENQEESPPTLSVPKGLTQIAQSSLKDAQAREQAKSPPPPANKPDEGLHSIKGELE
;
A
#
# COMPACT_ATOMS: atom_id res chain seq x y z
N MET A 1 -10.99 -18.56 9.33
CA MET A 1 -12.36 -19.09 9.13
C MET A 1 -13.42 -18.12 9.64
N LYS A 2 -14.30 -17.63 8.76
CA LYS A 2 -15.56 -16.95 9.12
C LYS A 2 -16.73 -17.75 8.57
N LEU A 3 -17.79 -17.87 9.35
CA LEU A 3 -19.02 -18.57 8.96
C LEU A 3 -20.03 -17.59 8.37
N TYR A 4 -20.64 -17.99 7.27
CA TYR A 4 -21.70 -17.28 6.58
C TYR A 4 -22.90 -18.20 6.41
N THR A 5 -24.10 -17.62 6.49
CA THR A 5 -25.35 -18.36 6.38
C THR A 5 -26.12 -17.84 5.18
N TYR A 6 -26.51 -18.75 4.29
CA TYR A 6 -27.30 -18.47 3.10
C TYR A 6 -28.59 -19.26 3.14
N SER A 7 -29.68 -18.63 2.73
CA SER A 7 -30.98 -19.29 2.60
C SER A 7 -31.48 -19.24 1.16
N GLY A 8 -32.33 -20.21 0.80
CA GLY A 8 -32.94 -20.30 -0.52
C GLY A 8 -34.11 -21.27 -0.54
N GLU A 9 -34.85 -21.30 -1.64
CA GLU A 9 -35.99 -22.21 -1.82
C GLU A 9 -35.55 -23.67 -1.96
N THR A 10 -34.30 -23.88 -2.37
CA THR A 10 -33.63 -25.18 -2.44
C THR A 10 -32.21 -25.09 -1.89
N THR A 11 -31.65 -26.22 -1.46
CA THR A 11 -30.24 -26.28 -1.03
C THR A 11 -29.28 -25.85 -2.15
N ALA A 12 -29.61 -26.18 -3.40
CA ALA A 12 -28.80 -25.81 -4.56
C ALA A 12 -28.75 -24.29 -4.77
N GLU A 13 -29.85 -23.59 -4.54
CA GLU A 13 -29.91 -22.13 -4.65
C GLU A 13 -29.08 -21.45 -3.56
N ALA A 14 -29.21 -21.88 -2.31
CA ALA A 14 -28.40 -21.37 -1.21
C ALA A 14 -26.90 -21.63 -1.44
N LEU A 15 -26.54 -22.78 -2.02
CA LEU A 15 -25.16 -23.09 -2.42
C LEU A 15 -24.67 -22.20 -3.57
N LYS A 16 -25.51 -21.92 -4.56
CA LYS A 16 -25.17 -21.03 -5.66
C LYS A 16 -24.89 -19.61 -5.16
N LEU A 17 -25.70 -19.11 -4.23
CA LEU A 17 -25.46 -17.83 -3.54
C LEU A 17 -24.12 -17.85 -2.81
N ALA A 18 -23.87 -18.88 -2.00
CA ALA A 18 -22.60 -19.02 -1.29
C ALA A 18 -21.37 -19.04 -2.23
N GLN A 19 -21.47 -19.77 -3.34
CA GLN A 19 -20.41 -19.86 -4.35
C GLN A 19 -20.26 -18.57 -5.16
N SER A 20 -21.35 -17.85 -5.42
CA SER A 20 -21.29 -16.55 -6.10
C SER A 20 -20.58 -15.50 -5.25
N GLU A 21 -20.82 -15.51 -3.93
CA GLU A 21 -20.26 -14.52 -3.00
C GLU A 21 -18.83 -14.85 -2.57
N HIS A 22 -18.46 -16.13 -2.47
CA HIS A 22 -17.19 -16.56 -1.88
C HIS A 22 -16.32 -17.41 -2.82
N GLY A 23 -16.81 -17.68 -4.03
CA GLY A 23 -16.17 -18.60 -4.96
C GLY A 23 -16.22 -20.06 -4.51
N HIS A 24 -15.40 -20.88 -5.16
CA HIS A 24 -15.30 -22.32 -4.89
C HIS A 24 -14.52 -22.65 -3.60
N ASN A 25 -13.97 -21.64 -2.91
CA ASN A 25 -13.15 -21.82 -1.70
C ASN A 25 -13.98 -21.92 -0.41
N ALA A 26 -15.31 -21.84 -0.50
CA ALA A 26 -16.20 -21.95 0.65
C ALA A 26 -16.47 -23.43 1.00
N LEU A 27 -16.20 -23.80 2.25
CA LEU A 27 -16.47 -25.14 2.76
C LEU A 27 -17.84 -25.19 3.43
N VAL A 28 -18.72 -26.07 2.98
CA VAL A 28 -20.07 -26.23 3.57
C VAL A 28 -19.95 -26.94 4.91
N VAL A 29 -20.35 -26.26 5.98
CA VAL A 29 -20.31 -26.79 7.36
C VAL A 29 -21.62 -27.48 7.71
N LYS A 30 -22.75 -26.90 7.31
CA LYS A 30 -24.09 -27.40 7.67
C LYS A 30 -25.10 -27.07 6.60
N ALA A 31 -25.96 -28.03 6.27
CA ALA A 31 -27.17 -27.80 5.49
C ALA A 31 -28.37 -28.18 6.35
N LYS A 32 -29.36 -27.29 6.44
CA LYS A 32 -30.56 -27.47 7.25
C LYS A 32 -31.80 -27.17 6.41
N GLU A 33 -32.75 -28.08 6.41
CA GLU A 33 -34.09 -27.84 5.91
C GLU A 33 -34.91 -27.17 7.03
N ILE A 34 -35.33 -25.92 6.80
CA ILE A 34 -36.17 -25.16 7.73
C ILE A 34 -37.63 -25.48 7.48
N ARG A 35 -38.03 -25.54 6.20
CA ARG A 35 -39.40 -25.85 5.76
C ARG A 35 -39.33 -26.76 4.53
N LYS A 36 -40.07 -27.86 4.58
CA LYS A 36 -40.21 -28.73 3.41
C LYS A 36 -41.00 -28.04 2.32
N LYS A 37 -40.61 -28.27 1.07
CA LYS A 37 -41.44 -27.87 -0.07
C LYS A 37 -42.78 -28.61 -0.02
N THR A 38 -43.87 -27.87 -0.14
CA THR A 38 -45.23 -28.44 -0.25
C THR A 38 -45.82 -28.10 -1.63
N LEU A 39 -47.04 -28.56 -1.91
CA LEU A 39 -47.72 -28.26 -3.17
C LEU A 39 -48.01 -26.76 -3.31
N THR A 40 -48.30 -26.08 -2.20
CA THR A 40 -48.75 -24.69 -2.15
C THR A 40 -47.68 -23.71 -1.68
N GLU A 41 -46.61 -24.18 -1.03
CA GLU A 41 -45.56 -23.34 -0.46
C GLU A 41 -44.16 -23.80 -0.87
N PRO A 42 -43.25 -22.86 -1.21
CA PRO A 42 -41.86 -23.18 -1.48
C PRO A 42 -41.15 -23.73 -0.23
N GLY A 43 -40.09 -24.50 -0.45
CA GLY A 43 -39.22 -24.94 0.64
C GLY A 43 -38.39 -23.77 1.17
N LEU A 44 -37.82 -23.94 2.37
CA LEU A 44 -36.83 -23.00 2.90
C LEU A 44 -35.66 -23.80 3.44
N TYR A 45 -34.51 -23.63 2.81
CA TYR A 45 -33.27 -24.31 3.15
C TYR A 45 -32.23 -23.29 3.55
N GLU A 46 -31.37 -23.67 4.49
CA GLU A 46 -30.27 -22.88 5.01
C GLU A 46 -28.96 -23.66 4.85
N VAL A 47 -27.93 -22.99 4.36
CA VAL A 47 -26.57 -23.53 4.21
C VAL A 47 -25.60 -22.61 4.93
N VAL A 48 -24.83 -23.18 5.85
CA VAL A 48 -23.75 -22.51 6.57
C VAL A 48 -22.43 -22.91 5.93
N VAL A 49 -21.67 -21.92 5.48
CA VAL A 49 -20.36 -22.08 4.82
C VAL A 49 -19.27 -21.39 5.63
N ALA A 50 -18.13 -22.06 5.76
CA ALA A 50 -16.89 -21.53 6.29
C ALA A 50 -16.02 -21.03 5.14
N VAL A 51 -15.58 -19.77 5.25
CA VAL A 51 -14.63 -19.17 4.31
C VAL A 51 -13.34 -18.87 5.04
N ASP A 52 -12.24 -19.35 4.48
CA ASP A 52 -10.90 -18.92 4.84
C ASP A 52 -10.47 -17.78 3.94
N LYS A 53 -10.34 -16.59 4.54
CA LYS A 53 -9.64 -15.50 3.86
C LYS A 53 -8.14 -15.85 3.86
N PRO A 54 -7.48 -15.91 2.69
CA PRO A 54 -6.03 -15.96 2.65
C PRO A 54 -5.49 -14.72 3.36
N ALA A 55 -4.37 -14.88 4.07
CA ALA A 55 -3.85 -13.90 5.03
C ALA A 55 -3.42 -12.54 4.43
N GLU A 56 -3.73 -12.23 3.18
CA GLU A 56 -3.34 -10.99 2.49
C GLU A 56 -4.04 -9.72 3.03
N GLU A 57 -5.15 -9.86 3.77
CA GLU A 57 -5.79 -8.73 4.46
C GLU A 57 -5.31 -8.53 5.91
N ASN A 58 -4.46 -9.40 6.44
CA ASN A 58 -3.75 -9.13 7.70
C ASN A 58 -2.55 -8.23 7.44
N LYS A 59 -2.79 -7.03 6.91
CA LYS A 59 -1.83 -5.95 7.14
C LYS A 59 -1.81 -5.75 8.66
N PRO A 60 -0.65 -5.87 9.33
CA PRO A 60 -0.58 -5.57 10.76
C PRO A 60 -1.18 -4.18 10.97
N PRO A 61 -1.93 -3.95 12.06
CA PRO A 61 -2.39 -2.60 12.38
C PRO A 61 -1.16 -1.71 12.32
N LYS A 62 -1.17 -0.70 11.43
CA LYS A 62 -0.04 0.22 11.26
C LYS A 62 0.32 0.73 12.65
N SER A 63 1.47 0.31 13.16
CA SER A 63 2.02 0.81 14.40
C SER A 63 2.02 2.32 14.30
N ASN A 64 1.40 3.00 15.27
CA ASN A 64 1.52 4.45 15.41
C ASN A 64 2.92 4.82 15.94
N ASN A 65 3.96 4.17 15.43
CA ASN A 65 5.33 4.44 15.80
C ASN A 65 5.84 5.58 14.92
N MET A 66 6.09 6.74 15.51
CA MET A 66 6.58 7.92 14.78
C MET A 66 7.94 7.66 14.10
N GLN A 67 8.75 6.73 14.64
CA GLN A 67 10.03 6.35 14.06
C GLN A 67 9.88 5.74 12.66
N GLU A 68 8.93 4.81 12.49
CA GLU A 68 8.67 4.18 11.17
C GLU A 68 8.12 5.19 10.16
N ARG A 69 7.31 6.17 10.60
CA ARG A 69 6.82 7.23 9.72
C ARG A 69 7.94 8.14 9.25
N LEU A 70 8.90 8.43 10.11
CA LEU A 70 10.06 9.27 9.77
C LEU A 70 10.99 8.54 8.78
N ASP A 71 11.27 7.26 9.02
CA ASP A 71 12.07 6.43 8.11
C ASP A 71 11.39 6.24 6.75
N GLN A 72 10.06 6.03 6.73
CA GLN A 72 9.30 5.94 5.48
C GLN A 72 9.29 7.26 4.69
N ALA A 73 9.20 8.41 5.38
CA ALA A 73 9.29 9.72 4.74
C ALA A 73 10.67 9.93 4.10
N LEU A 74 11.75 9.57 4.80
CA LEU A 74 13.12 9.66 4.29
C LEU A 74 13.37 8.73 3.10
N GLN A 75 12.77 7.54 3.10
CA GLN A 75 12.85 6.60 1.97
C GLN A 75 12.04 7.04 0.76
N SER A 76 10.90 7.71 0.95
CA SER A 76 10.05 8.23 -0.13
C SER A 76 10.65 9.42 -0.90
N VAL A 77 11.76 9.99 -0.40
CA VAL A 77 12.49 11.11 -1.03
C VAL A 77 13.67 10.62 -1.89
N ARG A 78 13.97 9.31 -1.92
CA ARG A 78 14.86 8.78 -2.97
C ARG A 78 14.12 8.87 -4.31
N PRO A 79 14.70 9.52 -5.34
CA PRO A 79 14.10 9.54 -6.66
C PRO A 79 14.28 8.16 -7.30
N GLU A 80 13.41 7.23 -6.93
CA GLU A 80 13.14 6.07 -7.76
C GLU A 80 12.55 6.60 -9.06
N SER A 81 13.31 6.43 -10.14
CA SER A 81 12.90 6.64 -11.53
C SER A 81 11.43 6.26 -11.75
N PRO A 82 10.64 7.07 -12.48
CA PRO A 82 9.21 6.82 -12.63
C PRO A 82 9.00 5.48 -13.34
N LYS A 83 8.62 4.48 -12.57
CA LYS A 83 8.06 3.24 -13.11
C LYS A 83 6.70 3.62 -13.67
N ALA A 84 6.63 3.69 -14.99
CA ALA A 84 5.41 4.01 -15.73
C ALA A 84 4.22 3.19 -15.18
N PRO A 85 3.06 3.82 -14.90
CA PRO A 85 1.84 3.08 -14.62
C PRO A 85 1.47 2.17 -15.80
N PRO A 86 0.74 1.05 -15.57
CA PRO A 86 0.27 0.18 -16.64
C PRO A 86 -0.54 0.98 -17.67
N PRO A 87 -0.64 0.53 -18.94
CA PRO A 87 -1.16 1.34 -20.03
C PRO A 87 -2.61 1.75 -19.74
N GLN A 88 -2.77 2.99 -19.29
CA GLN A 88 -4.02 3.73 -19.26
C GLN A 88 -4.29 4.36 -20.64
N GLU A 89 -3.61 3.88 -21.69
CA GLU A 89 -3.70 4.43 -23.06
C GLU A 89 -5.13 4.53 -23.56
N ALA A 90 -6.01 3.56 -23.25
CA ALA A 90 -7.40 3.62 -23.71
C ALA A 90 -8.16 4.80 -23.09
N VAL A 91 -8.01 5.01 -21.78
CA VAL A 91 -8.70 6.12 -21.09
C VAL A 91 -8.03 7.47 -21.37
N ASP A 92 -6.71 7.48 -21.58
CA ASP A 92 -5.97 8.69 -21.94
C ASP A 92 -6.26 9.15 -23.38
N LEU A 93 -6.46 8.20 -24.31
CA LEU A 93 -6.89 8.49 -25.69
C LEU A 93 -8.33 9.02 -25.72
N GLU A 94 -9.26 8.38 -25.02
CA GLU A 94 -10.66 8.84 -24.92
C GLU A 94 -10.76 10.24 -24.30
N LEU A 95 -10.00 10.51 -23.23
CA LEU A 95 -9.98 11.82 -22.59
C LEU A 95 -9.38 12.88 -23.52
N SER A 96 -8.31 12.55 -24.26
CA SER A 96 -7.68 13.47 -25.22
C SER A 96 -8.59 13.82 -26.39
N GLU A 97 -9.34 12.84 -26.92
CA GLU A 97 -10.32 13.06 -27.98
C GLU A 97 -11.48 13.94 -27.50
N ALA A 98 -12.03 13.65 -26.31
CA ALA A 98 -13.10 14.43 -25.72
C ALA A 98 -12.68 15.90 -25.47
N ILE A 99 -11.46 16.12 -24.94
CA ILE A 99 -10.93 17.47 -24.74
C ILE A 99 -10.75 18.21 -26.07
N LYS A 100 -10.32 17.52 -27.13
CA LYS A 100 -10.16 18.11 -28.47
C LYS A 100 -11.51 18.54 -29.06
N GLU A 101 -12.55 17.74 -28.87
CA GLU A 101 -13.90 18.06 -29.33
C GLU A 101 -14.51 19.22 -28.53
N MET A 102 -14.35 19.22 -27.21
CA MET A 102 -14.75 20.35 -26.35
C MET A 102 -14.03 21.65 -26.74
N ARG A 103 -12.73 21.59 -27.04
CA ARG A 103 -11.93 22.75 -27.47
C ARG A 103 -12.44 23.33 -28.78
N LYS A 104 -12.80 22.47 -29.73
CA LYS A 104 -13.37 22.84 -31.03
C LYS A 104 -14.74 23.49 -30.87
N LEU A 105 -15.59 22.95 -30.00
CA LEU A 105 -16.90 23.54 -29.68
C LEU A 105 -16.77 24.88 -28.95
N ALA A 106 -15.78 25.02 -28.07
CA ALA A 106 -15.51 26.24 -27.32
C ALA A 106 -14.81 27.34 -28.15
N GLY A 107 -14.46 27.07 -29.42
CA GLY A 107 -13.82 28.05 -30.30
C GLY A 107 -12.40 28.45 -29.88
N VAL A 108 -11.74 27.67 -29.03
CA VAL A 108 -10.39 27.95 -28.50
C VAL A 108 -9.32 27.35 -29.42
N GLU A 109 -9.46 27.60 -30.72
CA GLU A 109 -8.49 27.22 -31.73
C GLU A 109 -7.31 28.22 -31.63
N ASN A 110 -6.12 27.74 -31.27
CA ASN A 110 -4.84 28.46 -31.16
C ASN A 110 -4.59 29.32 -29.89
N GLN A 111 -4.34 28.65 -28.77
CA GLN A 111 -3.26 29.09 -27.87
C GLN A 111 -2.28 27.94 -27.72
N GLU A 112 -1.06 28.21 -28.17
CA GLU A 112 0.14 27.40 -27.99
C GLU A 112 0.61 27.65 -26.55
N GLU A 113 0.65 26.61 -25.73
CA GLU A 113 1.08 26.70 -24.34
C GLU A 113 2.58 27.00 -24.30
N SER A 114 2.96 28.25 -24.07
CA SER A 114 4.30 28.52 -23.55
C SER A 114 4.32 28.09 -22.08
N PRO A 115 5.36 27.36 -21.63
CA PRO A 115 5.40 26.84 -20.26
C PRO A 115 5.34 28.02 -19.27
N PRO A 116 4.62 27.89 -18.14
CA PRO A 116 4.60 28.93 -17.14
C PRO A 116 6.03 29.13 -16.61
N THR A 117 6.65 30.26 -16.96
CA THR A 117 7.91 30.64 -16.32
C THR A 117 7.61 30.97 -14.87
N LEU A 118 7.89 30.02 -13.98
CA LEU A 118 7.84 30.22 -12.54
C LEU A 118 8.92 31.26 -12.17
N SER A 119 8.47 32.49 -11.93
CA SER A 119 9.29 33.59 -11.41
C SER A 119 9.69 33.28 -9.96
N VAL A 120 10.85 32.63 -9.76
CA VAL A 120 11.37 32.34 -8.43
C VAL A 120 11.80 33.66 -7.75
N PRO A 121 11.29 33.98 -6.54
CA PRO A 121 11.70 35.19 -5.83
C PRO A 121 13.16 35.08 -5.39
N LYS A 122 13.96 36.11 -5.66
CA LYS A 122 15.42 36.19 -5.37
C LYS A 122 15.81 35.82 -3.94
N GLY A 123 14.91 35.98 -2.97
CA GLY A 123 15.15 35.60 -1.58
C GLY A 123 15.36 34.11 -1.36
N LEU A 124 14.73 33.25 -2.15
CA LEU A 124 14.87 31.79 -2.01
C LEU A 124 16.28 31.32 -2.39
N THR A 125 16.89 31.96 -3.39
CA THR A 125 18.24 31.65 -3.87
C THR A 125 19.30 31.99 -2.83
N GLN A 126 19.11 33.06 -2.05
CA GLN A 126 20.06 33.47 -1.01
C GLN A 126 20.07 32.50 0.18
N ILE A 127 18.90 32.01 0.59
CA ILE A 127 18.77 31.06 1.71
C ILE A 127 19.39 29.71 1.35
N ALA A 128 19.24 29.27 0.10
CA ALA A 128 19.90 28.06 -0.39
C ALA A 128 21.43 28.20 -0.38
N GLN A 129 21.95 29.37 -0.79
CA GLN A 129 23.39 29.62 -0.84
C GLN A 129 24.03 29.76 0.56
N SER A 130 23.34 30.37 1.54
CA SER A 130 23.84 30.46 2.91
C SER A 130 23.92 29.08 3.58
N SER A 131 22.90 28.25 3.36
CA SER A 131 22.83 26.91 3.94
C SER A 131 23.94 25.98 3.41
N LEU A 132 24.34 26.13 2.14
CA LEU A 132 25.47 25.40 1.58
C LEU A 132 26.82 25.81 2.22
N LYS A 133 27.03 27.10 2.53
CA LYS A 133 28.27 27.57 3.16
C LYS A 133 28.42 27.07 4.60
N ASP A 134 27.35 27.07 5.37
CA ASP A 134 27.37 26.58 6.75
C ASP A 134 27.63 25.07 6.82
N ALA A 135 27.08 24.31 5.86
CA ALA A 135 27.35 22.87 5.76
C ALA A 135 28.83 22.59 5.45
N GLN A 136 29.43 23.33 4.51
CA GLN A 136 30.84 23.17 4.13
C GLN A 136 31.82 23.55 5.26
N ALA A 137 31.50 24.59 6.04
CA ALA A 137 32.31 24.97 7.20
C ALA A 137 32.33 23.89 8.29
N ARG A 138 31.24 23.11 8.39
CA ARG A 138 31.09 22.06 9.41
C ARG A 138 31.85 20.77 9.05
N GLU A 139 32.08 20.50 7.77
CA GLU A 139 32.86 19.33 7.34
C GLU A 139 34.38 19.50 7.54
N GLN A 140 34.90 20.73 7.54
CA GLN A 140 36.34 20.97 7.77
C GLN A 140 36.77 20.84 9.24
N ALA A 141 35.82 20.80 10.20
CA ALA A 141 36.11 20.78 11.63
C ALA A 141 36.11 19.38 12.28
N LYS A 142 36.03 18.28 11.50
CA LYS A 142 35.84 16.92 12.03
C LYS A 142 36.89 15.92 11.54
N SER A 143 38.17 16.17 11.84
CA SER A 143 39.23 15.15 11.77
C SER A 143 39.69 14.78 13.20
N PRO A 144 39.48 13.54 13.68
CA PRO A 144 40.08 13.08 14.94
C PRO A 144 41.54 12.61 14.71
N PRO A 145 42.45 12.78 15.71
CA PRO A 145 43.84 12.30 15.60
C PRO A 145 43.93 10.76 15.70
N PRO A 146 45.00 10.13 15.20
CA PRO A 146 45.13 8.67 15.15
C PRO A 146 45.39 8.06 16.55
N PRO A 147 44.90 6.84 16.83
CA PRO A 147 45.13 6.19 18.12
C PRO A 147 46.56 5.65 18.26
N ALA A 148 47.17 5.93 19.41
CA ALA A 148 48.50 5.46 19.79
C ALA A 148 48.46 4.01 20.33
N ASN A 149 49.38 3.17 19.85
CA ASN A 149 49.71 1.84 20.36
C ASN A 149 50.10 1.85 21.86
N LYS A 150 49.66 0.83 22.62
CA LYS A 150 50.44 0.03 23.61
C LYS A 150 49.56 -1.04 24.34
N PRO A 151 50.16 -2.06 24.99
CA PRO A 151 49.81 -3.48 24.79
C PRO A 151 49.05 -4.17 25.94
N ASP A 152 48.53 -5.35 25.61
CA ASP A 152 48.46 -6.62 26.37
C ASP A 152 48.71 -6.56 27.88
N GLU A 153 47.72 -6.90 28.70
CA GLU A 153 47.81 -7.82 29.86
C GLU A 153 46.39 -8.24 30.32
N GLY A 154 46.17 -9.53 30.60
CA GLY A 154 45.09 -9.96 31.50
C GLY A 154 44.13 -11.07 31.01
N LEU A 155 44.65 -12.24 30.63
CA LEU A 155 43.85 -13.47 30.54
C LEU A 155 43.38 -13.90 31.94
N HIS A 156 42.11 -13.70 32.28
CA HIS A 156 41.49 -14.35 33.44
C HIS A 156 40.84 -15.67 33.03
N SER A 157 41.51 -16.75 33.42
CA SER A 157 41.07 -18.13 33.28
C SER A 157 39.74 -18.38 33.99
N ILE A 158 38.72 -18.81 33.24
CA ILE A 158 37.53 -19.44 33.78
C ILE A 158 37.86 -20.88 34.19
N LYS A 159 38.22 -21.08 35.46
CA LYS A 159 38.34 -22.42 36.02
C LYS A 159 36.95 -22.87 36.51
N GLY A 160 36.40 -23.86 35.83
CA GLY A 160 35.22 -24.58 36.29
C GLY A 160 35.57 -25.55 37.42
N GLU A 161 34.61 -25.77 38.32
CA GLU A 161 34.49 -26.98 39.11
C GLU A 161 33.00 -27.33 39.23
N LEU A 162 32.67 -28.49 38.67
CA LEU A 162 31.55 -29.33 39.09
C LEU A 162 32.02 -30.10 40.33
N GLU A 163 31.29 -30.05 41.42
CA GLU A 163 30.65 -31.18 42.13
C GLU A 163 29.83 -30.68 43.33
#